data_AF-A0A6V8EP60-F1
#
_entry.id   AF-A0A6V8EP60-F1
#
_cell.length_a   1.000
_cell.length_b   1.000
_cell.length_c   1.000
_cell.angle_alpha   90.00
_cell.angle_beta   90.00
_cell.angle_gamma   90.00
#
_symmetry.space_group_name_H-M   'P 1'
#
loop_
_entity.id
_entity.type
_entity.pdbx_description
1 polymer ?
#
loop_
_entity_poly.entity_id
_entity_poly.type
_entity_poly.pdbx_seq_one_letter_code
_entity_poly.pdbx_strand_id
1 'polypeptide(L)' 'NQLHRELGSVTFFDESQKLKVTEVMAETDFRMVEGGGESLQLDAMTAKICSQIKEL' A
#
# COMPACT_ATOMS: atom_id res chain seq x y z
N ASN A 1 -0.88 8.81 -6.98
CA ASN A 1 0.26 7.84 -6.98
C ASN A 1 1.59 8.44 -6.47
N GLN A 2 1.59 9.25 -5.40
CA GLN A 2 2.86 9.67 -4.77
C GLN A 2 3.53 8.49 -4.04
N LEU A 3 2.75 7.71 -3.28
CA LEU A 3 3.24 6.55 -2.54
C LEU A 3 3.94 5.50 -3.44
N HIS A 4 3.37 5.20 -4.61
CA HIS A 4 3.97 4.21 -5.54
C HIS A 4 5.31 4.70 -6.10
N ARG A 5 5.47 6.01 -6.32
CA ARG A 5 6.75 6.58 -6.77
C ARG A 5 7.82 6.49 -5.68
N GLU A 6 7.47 6.85 -4.45
CA GLU A 6 8.39 6.73 -3.31
C GLU A 6 8.75 5.27 -3.01
N LEU A 7 7.82 4.33 -3.19
CA LEU A 7 8.09 2.90 -3.03
C LEU A 7 9.17 2.39 -4.00
N GLY A 8 9.29 2.98 -5.20
CA GLY A 8 10.31 2.59 -6.16
C GLY A 8 11.74 2.88 -5.69
N SER A 9 11.93 3.91 -4.85
CA SER A 9 13.25 4.39 -4.41
C SER A 9 13.72 3.78 -3.08
N VAL A 10 12.85 3.05 -2.35
CA VAL A 10 13.23 2.47 -1.05
C VAL A 10 14.14 1.25 -1.20
N THR A 11 15.11 1.14 -0.29
CA THR A 11 16.13 0.07 -0.26
C THR A 11 15.87 -1.00 0.80
N PHE A 12 14.94 -0.76 1.73
CA PHE A 12 14.63 -1.69 2.82
C PHE A 12 13.58 -2.75 2.43
N PHE A 13 13.03 -2.67 1.22
CA PHE A 13 12.17 -3.71 0.65
C PHE A 13 12.84 -4.36 -0.54
N ASP A 14 12.74 -5.68 -0.62
CA ASP A 14 13.00 -6.41 -1.86
C ASP A 14 11.85 -6.22 -2.87
N GLU A 15 12.06 -6.67 -4.10
CA GLU A 15 11.06 -6.52 -5.17
C GLU A 15 9.75 -7.26 -4.89
N SER A 16 9.78 -8.39 -4.17
CA SER A 16 8.57 -9.13 -3.78
C SER A 16 7.74 -8.33 -2.77
N GLN A 17 8.40 -7.66 -1.83
CA GLN A 17 7.74 -6.80 -0.86
C GLN A 17 7.20 -5.52 -1.49
N LYS A 18 7.91 -4.92 -2.45
CA LYS A 18 7.40 -3.79 -3.24
C LYS A 18 6.16 -4.18 -4.05
N LEU A 19 6.12 -5.38 -4.61
CA LEU A 19 4.93 -5.90 -5.30
C LEU A 19 3.74 -6.01 -4.34
N LYS A 20 3.92 -6.60 -3.15
CA LYS A 20 2.86 -6.69 -2.13
C LYS A 20 2.32 -5.33 -1.70
N VAL A 21 3.19 -4.33 -1.49
CA VAL A 21 2.73 -2.97 -1.18
C VAL A 21 1.95 -2.37 -2.35
N THR A 22 2.38 -2.61 -3.59
CA THR A 22 1.67 -2.15 -4.79
C THR A 22 0.28 -2.80 -4.92
N GLU A 23 0.15 -4.08 -4.59
CA GLU A 23 -1.14 -4.78 -4.54
C GLU A 23 -2.07 -4.16 -3.48
N VAL A 24 -1.55 -3.85 -2.30
CA VAL A 24 -2.30 -3.16 -1.23
C VAL A 24 -2.80 -1.78 -1.70
N MET A 25 -1.98 -1.04 -2.44
CA MET A 25 -2.39 0.23 -3.05
C MET A 25 -3.51 0.03 -4.07
N ALA A 26 -3.39 -0.97 -4.96
CA ALA A 26 -4.40 -1.26 -5.98
C ALA A 26 -5.75 -1.71 -5.36
N GLU A 27 -5.72 -2.52 -4.30
CA GLU A 27 -6.93 -2.91 -3.55
C GLU A 27 -7.60 -1.69 -2.90
N THR A 28 -6.81 -0.77 -2.37
CA THR A 28 -7.29 0.47 -1.75
C THR A 28 -7.97 1.37 -2.78
N ASP A 29 -7.32 1.59 -3.92
CA ASP A 29 -7.87 2.36 -5.05
C ASP A 29 -9.18 1.75 -5.56
N PHE A 30 -9.23 0.42 -5.69
CA PHE A 30 -10.44 -0.30 -6.09
C PHE A 30 -11.61 -0.03 -5.13
N ARG A 31 -11.39 -0.15 -3.82
CA ARG A 31 -12.43 0.09 -2.81
C ARG A 31 -12.91 1.54 -2.78
N MET A 32 -12.02 2.50 -3.05
CA MET A 32 -12.40 3.91 -3.17
C MET A 32 -13.31 4.15 -4.38
N VAL A 33 -13.01 3.50 -5.52
CA VAL A 33 -13.87 3.56 -6.72
C VAL A 33 -15.25 2.95 -6.47
N GLU A 34 -15.34 1.90 -5.65
CA GLU A 34 -16.62 1.30 -5.23
C GLU A 34 -17.43 2.17 -4.24
N GLY A 35 -16.94 3.37 -3.88
CA GLY A 35 -17.61 4.28 -2.95
C GLY A 35 -17.19 4.09 -1.49
N GLY A 36 -16.11 3.36 -1.22
CA GLY A 36 -15.49 3.27 0.10
C GLY A 36 -14.96 4.63 0.56
N GLY A 37 -15.21 4.99 1.81
CA GLY A 37 -14.78 6.28 2.37
C GLY A 37 -13.25 6.43 2.39
N GLU A 38 -12.76 7.53 1.84
CA GLU A 38 -11.33 7.78 1.63
C GLU A 38 -10.48 7.59 2.89
N SER A 39 -10.83 8.26 4.00
CA SER A 39 -10.07 8.16 5.25
C SER A 39 -9.98 6.73 5.79
N LEU A 40 -11.08 5.97 5.75
CA LEU A 40 -11.11 4.59 6.22
C LEU A 40 -10.23 3.69 5.35
N GLN A 41 -10.25 3.89 4.03
CA GLN A 41 -9.44 3.11 3.11
C GLN A 41 -7.94 3.46 3.25
N LEU A 42 -7.60 4.73 3.45
CA LEU A 42 -6.22 5.15 3.74
C LEU A 42 -5.70 4.56 5.06
N ASP A 43 -6.52 4.57 6.12
CA ASP A 43 -6.16 3.95 7.41
C ASP A 43 -5.93 2.44 7.25
N ALA A 44 -6.82 1.76 6.51
CA ALA A 44 -6.69 0.33 6.23
C ALA A 44 -5.43 0.02 5.39
N MET A 45 -5.12 0.86 4.40
CA MET A 45 -3.91 0.75 3.58
C MET A 45 -2.65 0.87 4.46
N THR A 46 -2.59 1.88 5.32
CA THR A 46 -1.47 2.08 6.26
C THR A 46 -1.29 0.87 7.16
N ALA A 47 -2.38 0.35 7.75
CA ALA A 47 -2.31 -0.84 8.60
C ALA A 47 -1.77 -2.07 7.86
N LYS A 48 -2.22 -2.30 6.61
CA LYS A 48 -1.74 -3.40 5.77
C LYS A 48 -0.25 -3.27 5.44
N ILE A 49 0.20 -2.07 5.07
CA ILE A 49 1.62 -1.80 4.79
C ILE A 49 2.47 -2.02 6.04
N CYS A 50 2.04 -1.57 7.22
CA CYS A 50 2.74 -1.83 8.48
C CYS A 50 2.88 -3.33 8.77
N SER A 51 1.90 -4.15 8.43
CA SER A 51 2.00 -5.61 8.56
C SER A 51 3.05 -6.21 7.62
N GLN A 52 3.23 -5.66 6.42
CA GLN A 52 4.31 -6.08 5.50
C GLN A 52 5.71 -5.72 6.05
N ILE A 53 5.82 -4.63 6.81
CA ILE A 53 7.08 -4.21 7.44
C ILE A 53 7.41 -5.06 8.67
N LYS A 54 6.41 -5.55 9.43
CA LYS A 54 6.64 -6.42 10.59
C LYS A 54 7.21 -7.80 10.24
N GLU A 55 7.10 -8.20 8.97
CA GLU A 55 7.66 -9.46 8.47
C GLU A 55 9.08 -9.30 7.88
N LEU A 56 9.69 -8.10 7.97
CA LEU A 56 11.11 -7.85 7.69
C LEU A 56 12.00 -8.31 8.85
#